data_AF-A0AAW7AE36-F1
#
_entry.id   AF-A0AAW7AE36-F1
#
_cell.length_a   1.000
_cell.length_b   1.000
_cell.length_c   1.000
_cell.angle_alpha   90.00
_cell.angle_beta   90.00
_cell.angle_gamma   90.00
#
_symmetry.space_group_name_H-M   'P 1'
#
loop_
_entity.id
_entity.type
_entity.pdbx_description
1 polymer ?
#
loop_
_entity_poly.entity_id
_entity_poly.type
_entity_poly.pdbx_seq_one_letter_code
_entity_poly.pdbx_strand_id
1 'polypeptide(L)' 'EKDFVTGEQTLVPLAGPANRQGRMAADNMLGRQETYQGTQGTAICKIFDLAVASTGKNEKQLKRENI' A
#
# COMPACT_ATOMS: atom_id res chain seq x y z
N GLU A 1 7.72 -2.84 -0.84
CA GLU A 1 7.41 -1.44 -1.21
C GLU A 1 7.49 -0.58 0.05
N LYS A 2 7.52 0.75 -0.06
CA LYS A 2 7.57 1.60 1.14
C LYS A 2 6.17 1.80 1.74
N ASP A 3 6.08 1.71 3.06
CA ASP A 3 4.93 2.14 3.83
C ASP A 3 4.79 3.66 3.72
N PHE A 4 3.57 4.14 3.42
CA PHE A 4 3.35 5.57 3.22
C PHE A 4 3.53 6.41 4.50
N VAL A 5 3.24 5.83 5.67
CA VAL A 5 3.27 6.55 6.96
C VAL A 5 4.69 6.60 7.51
N THR A 6 5.40 5.47 7.50
CA THR A 6 6.71 5.36 8.16
C THR A 6 7.89 5.37 7.21
N GLY A 7 7.66 5.17 5.90
CA GLY A 7 8.74 5.06 4.90
C GLY A 7 9.50 3.73 4.93
N GLU A 8 9.25 2.89 5.93
CA GLU A 8 9.85 1.58 6.10
C GLU A 8 9.43 0.59 5.02
N GLN A 9 10.25 -0.41 4.76
CA GLN A 9 9.89 -1.47 3.81
C GLN A 9 8.74 -2.31 4.37
N THR A 10 7.73 -2.54 3.54
CA THR A 10 6.53 -3.31 3.87
C THR A 10 6.08 -4.17 2.69
N LEU A 11 5.19 -5.12 2.97
CA LEU A 11 4.54 -6.01 2.01
C LEU A 11 3.04 -5.73 2.01
N VAL A 12 2.50 -5.21 0.90
CA VAL A 12 1.07 -4.97 0.71
C VAL A 12 0.59 -5.61 -0.60
N PRO A 13 0.35 -6.93 -0.63
CA PRO A 13 -0.03 -7.65 -1.85
C PRO A 13 -1.51 -7.41 -2.21
N LEU A 14 -1.82 -6.21 -2.72
CA LEU A 14 -3.17 -5.81 -3.13
C LEU A 14 -3.21 -5.44 -4.62
N ALA A 15 -4.35 -5.69 -5.27
CA ALA A 15 -4.52 -5.50 -6.71
C ALA A 15 -4.34 -4.03 -7.16
N GLY A 16 -4.82 -3.06 -6.37
CA GLY A 16 -4.71 -1.63 -6.69
C GLY A 16 -3.25 -1.15 -6.80
N PRO A 17 -2.41 -1.33 -5.77
CA PRO A 17 -0.97 -1.12 -5.85
C PRO A 17 -0.31 -1.87 -7.02
N ALA A 18 -0.59 -3.17 -7.17
CA ALA A 18 0.04 -4.00 -8.21
C ALA A 18 -0.24 -3.46 -9.64
N ASN A 19 -1.49 -3.10 -9.95
CA ASN A 19 -1.84 -2.55 -11.27
C ASN A 19 -1.16 -1.20 -11.54
N ARG A 20 -1.11 -0.31 -10.54
CA ARG A 20 -0.43 0.99 -10.68
C ARG A 20 1.08 0.82 -10.85
N GLN A 21 1.69 -0.09 -10.08
CA GLN A 21 3.11 -0.40 -10.20
C GLN A 21 3.45 -1.01 -11.56
N GLY A 22 2.63 -1.93 -12.07
CA GLY A 22 2.82 -2.53 -13.39
C GLY A 22 2.74 -1.48 -14.51
N ARG A 23 1.74 -0.59 -14.46
CA ARG A 23 1.64 0.53 -15.40
C ARG A 23 2.88 1.44 -15.32
N MET A 24 3.25 1.87 -14.11
CA MET A 24 4.41 2.73 -13.89
C MET A 24 5.71 2.08 -14.38
N ALA A 25 5.86 0.77 -14.21
CA ALA A 25 7.00 0.03 -14.73
C ALA A 25 7.06 0.11 -16.26
N ALA A 26 5.93 -0.07 -16.95
CA ALA A 26 5.85 0.08 -18.41
C ALA A 26 6.13 1.52 -18.86
N ASP A 27 5.55 2.50 -18.17
CA ASP A 27 5.76 3.94 -18.42
C ASP A 27 7.26 4.30 -18.30
N ASN A 28 7.93 3.79 -17.25
CA ASN A 28 9.36 4.00 -17.04
C ASN A 28 10.23 3.24 -18.06
N MET A 29 9.84 2.04 -18.47
CA MET A 29 10.51 1.31 -19.56
C MET A 29 10.47 2.09 -20.89
N LEU A 30 9.42 2.90 -21.11
CA LEU A 30 9.23 3.74 -22.29
C LEU A 30 9.80 5.16 -22.13
N GLY A 31 10.63 5.40 -21.11
CA GLY A 31 11.38 6.65 -20.94
C GLY A 31 10.69 7.73 -20.12
N ARG A 32 9.54 7.44 -19.48
CA ARG A 32 9.02 8.33 -18.44
C ARG A 32 9.86 8.22 -17.16
N GLN A 33 9.73 9.22 -16.29
CA GLN A 33 10.39 9.26 -14.98
C GLN A 33 9.33 9.36 -13.89
N GLU A 34 8.67 8.23 -13.62
CA GLU A 34 7.65 8.11 -12.59
C GLU A 34 8.21 7.41 -11.35
N THR A 35 7.86 7.92 -10.16
CA THR A 35 8.28 7.36 -8.88
C THR A 35 7.06 6.90 -8.09
N TYR A 36 7.12 5.68 -7.55
CA TYR A 36 6.06 5.13 -6.71
C TYR A 36 6.08 5.77 -5.32
N GLN A 37 4.93 6.31 -4.89
CA GLN A 37 4.81 7.10 -3.65
C GLN A 37 4.58 6.27 -2.39
N GLY A 38 4.81 4.95 -2.45
CA GLY A 38 4.51 4.03 -1.37
C GLY A 38 3.02 3.65 -1.31
N THR A 39 2.69 2.85 -0.30
CA THR A 39 1.36 2.27 -0.14
C THR A 39 0.86 2.45 1.29
N GLN A 40 -0.39 2.88 1.44
CA GLN A 40 -1.04 3.07 2.74
C GLN A 40 -1.63 1.78 3.33
N GLY A 41 -1.69 0.67 2.59
CA GLY A 41 -2.33 -0.55 3.08
C GLY A 41 -3.86 -0.49 3.12
N THR A 42 -4.48 0.36 2.29
CA THR A 42 -5.94 0.46 2.19
C THR A 42 -6.54 -0.86 1.71
N ALA A 43 -7.37 -1.47 2.54
CA ALA A 43 -8.01 -2.75 2.29
C ALA A 43 -9.46 -2.76 2.79
N ILE A 44 -10.30 -3.59 2.17
CA ILE A 44 -11.68 -3.82 2.56
C ILE A 44 -12.07 -5.27 2.31
N CYS A 45 -12.86 -5.85 3.21
CA CYS A 45 -13.37 -7.21 3.11
C CYS A 45 -14.84 -7.26 3.57
N LYS A 46 -15.67 -8.00 2.84
CA LYS A 46 -17.07 -8.27 3.23
C LYS A 46 -17.14 -9.57 4.03
N ILE A 47 -17.83 -9.53 5.17
CA ILE A 47 -18.05 -10.67 6.06
C ILE A 47 -19.55 -10.71 6.39
N PHE A 48 -20.29 -11.62 5.74
CA PHE A 48 -21.77 -11.63 5.77
C PHE A 48 -22.35 -10.26 5.40
N ASP A 49 -23.05 -9.62 6.33
CA ASP A 49 -23.68 -8.30 6.16
C ASP A 49 -22.77 -7.14 6.59
N LEU A 50 -21.55 -7.44 7.07
CA LEU A 50 -20.58 -6.45 7.52
C LEU A 50 -19.52 -6.19 6.44
N ALA A 51 -19.04 -4.95 6.40
CA ALA A 51 -17.82 -4.57 5.70
C ALA A 51 -16.78 -4.15 6.73
N VAL A 52 -15.59 -4.75 6.65
CA VAL A 52 -14.44 -4.41 7.49
C VAL A 52 -13.40 -3.77 6.60
N ALA A 53 -12.95 -2.56 6.96
CA ALA A 53 -11.98 -1.81 6.19
C ALA A 53 -10.86 -1.28 7.09
N SER A 54 -9.70 -1.06 6.48
CA SER A 54 -8.55 -0.42 7.12
C SER A 54 -7.79 0.41 6.11
N THR A 55 -7.13 1.47 6.57
CA THR A 55 -6.15 2.22 5.80
C THR A 55 -5.10 2.78 6.77
N GLY A 56 -3.82 2.76 6.38
CA GLY A 56 -2.72 3.15 7.24
C GLY A 56 -2.38 2.11 8.31
N LYS A 57 -1.66 2.57 9.34
CA LYS A 57 -1.23 1.76 10.47
C LYS A 57 -2.35 1.62 11.49
N ASN A 58 -2.53 0.41 12.00
CA ASN A 58 -3.36 0.18 13.18
C ASN A 58 -2.56 0.36 14.48
N GLU A 59 -3.27 0.47 15.60
CA GLU A 59 -2.69 0.67 16.94
C GLU A 59 -1.60 -0.35 17.31
N LYS A 60 -1.77 -1.62 16.94
CA LYS A 60 -0.79 -2.67 17.25
C LYS A 60 0.52 -2.45 16.50
N GLN A 61 0.44 -1.99 15.25
CA GLN A 61 1.63 -1.69 14.44
C GLN A 61 2.38 -0.48 15.00
N LEU A 62 1.66 0.60 15.35
CA LEU A 62 2.25 1.81 15.95
C LEU A 62 2.98 1.48 17.26
N LYS A 63 2.32 0.75 18.17
CA LYS A 63 2.93 0.28 19.42
C LYS A 63 4.18 -0.57 19.21
N ARG A 64 4.17 -1.45 18.20
CA ARG A 64 5.34 -2.30 17.87
C ARG A 64 6.50 -1.47 17.30
N GLU A 65 6.20 -0.41 16.57
CA GLU A 65 7.17 0.47 15.92
C GLU A 65 7.61 1.63 16.83
N ASN A 66 7.06 1.75 18.04
CA ASN A 66 7.29 2.83 19.01
C ASN A 66 7.00 4.23 18.43
N ILE A 67 5.86 4.32 17.72
CA ILE A 67 5.26 5.56 17.19
C ILE A 67 3.97 5.82 17.97
#